data_AF-A0A8H7W7Y4-F1
#
_entry.id   AF-A0A8H7W7Y4-F1
#
_cell.length_a   1.000
_cell.length_b   1.000
_cell.length_c   1.000
_cell.angle_alpha   90.00
_cell.angle_beta   90.00
_cell.angle_gamma   90.00
#
_symmetry.space_group_name_H-M   'P 1'
#
loop_
_entity.id
_entity.type
_entity.pdbx_description
1 polymer ?
#
loop_
_entity_poly.entity_id
_entity_poly.type
_entity_poly.pdbx_seq_one_letter_code
_entity_poly.pdbx_strand_id
1 'polypeptide(L)'
;MDFGADIAAVPYILDEFAYYFETAFDVTDNNFPSCDLDRPSGSDGSGLMYIVNHFLDLDIFGVLIPATIELPRTNAATGDGSVSAQADLCTLKWGRRPNVVLVDFFETGDVFKAQDTLNGL
;
A
#
# COMPACT_ATOMS: atom_id res chain seq x y z
N MET A 1 5.51 -12.90 6.77
CA MET A 1 4.22 -13.15 7.46
C MET A 1 3.97 -11.93 8.30
N ASP A 2 2.72 -11.50 8.43
CA ASP A 2 2.35 -10.34 9.24
C ASP A 2 2.90 -10.45 10.68
N PHE A 3 2.63 -11.61 11.32
CA PHE A 3 3.01 -11.92 12.69
C PHE A 3 3.30 -13.42 12.89
N GLY A 4 3.97 -13.76 13.99
CA GLY A 4 4.11 -15.13 14.49
C GLY A 4 5.21 -15.95 13.80
N ALA A 5 6.18 -15.32 13.15
CA ALA A 5 7.34 -15.97 12.59
C ALA A 5 8.20 -16.59 13.70
N ASP A 6 8.46 -17.89 13.59
CA ASP A 6 9.44 -18.60 14.43
C ASP A 6 10.80 -18.61 13.75
N ILE A 7 11.63 -17.62 14.08
CA ILE A 7 12.98 -17.50 13.51
C ILE A 7 13.94 -18.59 13.99
N ALA A 8 13.61 -19.33 15.06
CA ALA A 8 14.43 -20.45 15.50
C ALA A 8 14.19 -21.69 14.61
N ALA A 9 12.95 -21.89 14.16
CA ALA A 9 12.59 -22.97 13.23
C ALA A 9 12.85 -22.60 11.76
N VAL A 10 12.49 -21.38 11.35
CA VAL A 10 12.55 -20.90 9.97
C VAL A 10 13.21 -19.51 9.92
N PRO A 11 14.55 -19.43 10.00
CA PRO A 11 15.29 -18.17 10.22
C PRO A 11 15.21 -17.14 9.08
N TYR A 12 14.62 -17.51 7.94
CA TYR A 12 14.43 -16.64 6.78
C TYR A 12 12.98 -16.15 6.61
N ILE A 13 12.06 -16.58 7.47
CA ILE A 13 10.72 -15.99 7.56
C ILE A 13 10.74 -15.03 8.75
N LEU A 14 10.45 -13.77 8.46
CA LEU A 14 10.42 -12.69 9.44
C LEU A 14 8.99 -12.16 9.60
N ASP A 15 8.71 -11.60 10.78
CA ASP A 15 7.51 -10.82 11.03
C ASP A 15 7.59 -9.51 10.27
N GLU A 16 6.63 -9.28 9.38
CA GLU A 16 6.57 -8.11 8.53
C GLU A 16 6.55 -6.83 9.35
N PHE A 17 5.68 -6.76 10.35
CA PHE A 17 5.52 -5.56 11.16
C PHE A 17 6.64 -5.32 12.18
N ALA A 18 7.64 -6.20 12.23
CA ALA A 18 8.92 -5.90 12.89
C ALA A 18 9.85 -5.04 12.01
N TYR A 19 9.60 -4.97 10.71
CA TYR A 19 10.44 -4.30 9.71
C TYR A 19 9.69 -3.32 8.81
N TYR A 20 8.37 -3.44 8.71
CA TYR A 20 7.49 -2.60 7.91
C TYR A 20 6.41 -1.96 8.78
N PHE A 21 5.93 -0.80 8.35
CA PHE A 21 4.58 -0.36 8.63
C PHE A 21 3.80 -0.23 7.32
N GLU A 22 2.49 -0.14 7.40
CA GLU A 22 1.67 0.12 6.23
C GLU A 22 0.51 1.09 6.51
N THR A 23 -0.03 1.64 5.42
CA THR A 23 -1.27 2.40 5.42
C THR A 23 -2.48 1.49 5.57
N ALA A 24 -3.65 2.06 5.86
CA ALA A 24 -4.89 1.30 6.00
C ALA A 24 -5.20 0.44 4.76
N PHE A 25 -5.70 -0.75 5.02
CA PHE A 25 -6.35 -1.65 4.07
C PHE A 25 -7.87 -1.39 4.06
N ASP A 26 -8.63 -2.11 3.25
CA ASP A 26 -10.10 -2.04 3.25
C ASP A 26 -10.65 -0.61 2.95
N VAL A 27 -9.90 0.16 2.16
CA VAL A 27 -10.21 1.56 1.84
C VAL A 27 -11.36 1.62 0.84
N THR A 28 -12.35 2.48 1.12
CA THR A 28 -13.50 2.72 0.22
C THR A 28 -13.53 4.14 -0.37
N ASP A 29 -12.65 5.03 0.07
CA ASP A 29 -12.47 6.35 -0.55
C ASP A 29 -11.53 6.23 -1.74
N ASN A 30 -12.09 6.43 -2.92
CA ASN A 30 -11.43 6.22 -4.19
C ASN A 30 -10.31 7.23 -4.50
N ASN A 31 -10.15 8.27 -3.67
CA ASN A 31 -9.05 9.24 -3.73
C ASN A 31 -7.85 8.86 -2.86
N PHE A 32 -7.97 7.82 -2.02
CA PHE A 32 -6.92 7.40 -1.09
C PHE A 32 -6.31 8.56 -0.27
N PRO A 33 -7.13 9.29 0.53
CA PRO A 33 -6.76 10.58 1.09
C PRO A 33 -5.78 10.51 2.27
N SER A 34 -5.45 9.31 2.76
CA SER A 34 -4.57 9.12 3.91
C SER A 34 -3.35 8.28 3.57
N CYS A 35 -2.26 8.63 4.24
CA CYS A 35 -1.02 7.87 4.32
C CYS A 35 -0.64 7.63 5.79
N ASP A 36 -1.61 7.69 6.70
CA ASP A 36 -1.42 7.38 8.11
C ASP A 36 -0.96 5.94 8.28
N LEU A 37 -0.11 5.73 9.28
CA LEU A 37 0.29 4.40 9.70
C LEU A 37 -0.91 3.72 10.35
N ASP A 38 -1.31 2.58 9.82
CA ASP A 38 -2.39 1.75 10.37
C ASP A 38 -1.81 0.57 11.17
N ARG A 39 -0.84 -0.14 10.58
CA ARG A 39 -0.19 -1.31 11.18
C ARG A 39 1.34 -1.18 11.16
N PRO A 40 2.05 -1.59 12.24
CA PRO A 40 1.51 -2.08 13.50
C PRO A 40 0.99 -0.96 14.43
N SER A 41 -0.09 -1.24 15.16
CA SER A 41 -0.68 -0.29 16.11
C SER A 41 0.33 0.17 17.18
N GLY A 42 0.35 1.46 17.49
CA GLY A 42 1.22 2.04 18.52
C GLY A 42 2.66 2.35 18.05
N SER A 43 2.98 2.06 16.79
CA SER A 43 4.22 2.49 16.14
C SER A 43 4.14 3.94 15.67
N ASP A 44 5.29 4.63 15.66
CA ASP A 44 5.46 5.93 14.99
C ASP A 44 6.13 5.79 13.61
N GLY A 45 6.39 4.56 13.16
CA GLY A 45 7.03 4.23 11.89
C GLY A 45 8.55 4.41 11.88
N SER A 46 9.16 4.84 13.00
CA SER A 46 10.59 5.10 13.08
C SER A 46 11.40 3.83 12.88
N GLY A 47 12.40 3.88 11.98
CA GLY A 47 13.28 2.75 11.68
C GLY A 47 12.67 1.64 10.80
N LEU A 48 11.38 1.73 10.45
CA LEU A 48 10.69 0.75 9.62
C LEU A 48 10.77 1.14 8.14
N MET A 49 10.70 0.16 7.24
CA MET A 49 10.28 0.37 5.85
C MET A 49 8.77 0.60 5.81
N TYR A 50 8.23 1.02 4.68
CA TYR A 50 6.77 1.14 4.58
C TYR A 50 6.15 0.71 3.26
N ILE A 51 4.96 0.13 3.39
CA ILE A 51 4.08 -0.29 2.30
C ILE A 51 2.94 0.73 2.19
N VAL A 52 2.67 1.17 0.96
CA VAL A 52 1.41 1.86 0.64
C VAL A 52 0.43 0.80 0.17
N ASN A 53 -0.61 0.61 0.95
CA ASN A 53 -1.68 -0.33 0.66
C ASN A 53 -2.71 0.37 -0.26
N HIS A 54 -2.61 0.10 -1.57
CA HIS A 54 -3.31 0.80 -2.65
C HIS A 54 -4.25 -0.14 -3.42
N PHE A 55 -5.27 -0.65 -2.75
CA PHE A 55 -6.41 -1.28 -3.40
C PHE A 55 -7.71 -0.69 -2.86
N LEU A 56 -8.75 -0.68 -3.70
CA LEU A 56 -10.04 -0.06 -3.40
C LEU A 56 -11.09 -1.15 -3.23
N ASP A 57 -11.87 -1.04 -2.16
CA ASP A 57 -13.06 -1.83 -1.94
C ASP A 57 -14.34 -1.04 -2.19
N LEU A 58 -15.40 -1.78 -2.51
CA LEU A 58 -16.78 -1.33 -2.45
C LEU A 58 -17.43 -1.90 -1.20
N ASP A 59 -18.10 -1.04 -0.43
CA ASP A 59 -19.00 -1.47 0.64
C ASP A 59 -20.39 -1.76 0.06
N ILE A 60 -20.77 -3.04 0.10
CA ILE A 60 -22.11 -3.51 -0.25
C ILE A 60 -22.78 -4.05 1.01
N PHE A 61 -23.57 -3.21 1.66
CA PHE A 61 -24.32 -3.55 2.87
C PHE A 61 -23.46 -4.06 4.04
N GLY A 62 -22.27 -3.49 4.22
CA GLY A 62 -21.30 -3.85 5.26
C GLY A 62 -20.33 -4.96 4.86
N VAL A 63 -20.36 -5.38 3.59
CA VAL A 63 -19.42 -6.36 3.02
C VAL A 63 -18.50 -5.64 2.06
N LEU A 64 -17.21 -5.69 2.34
CA LEU A 64 -16.17 -5.15 1.47
C LEU A 64 -15.83 -6.16 0.39
N ILE A 65 -15.83 -5.69 -0.85
CA ILE A 65 -15.39 -6.47 -2.01
C ILE A 65 -14.45 -5.65 -2.89
N PRO A 66 -13.45 -6.26 -3.54
CA PRO A 66 -12.54 -5.54 -4.43
C PRO A 66 -13.30 -4.81 -5.54
N ALA A 67 -13.03 -3.52 -5.69
CA ALA A 67 -13.62 -2.64 -6.70
C ALA A 67 -13.02 -2.91 -8.09
N THR A 68 -13.21 -4.12 -8.64
CA THR A 68 -12.55 -4.55 -9.88
C THR A 68 -12.83 -3.65 -11.11
N ILE A 69 -13.97 -2.95 -11.13
CA ILE A 69 -14.30 -1.97 -12.18
C ILE A 69 -13.40 -0.72 -12.15
N GLU A 70 -12.81 -0.40 -11.00
CA GLU A 70 -11.95 0.77 -10.79
C GLU A 70 -10.47 0.47 -11.06
N LEU A 71 -10.09 -0.79 -11.30
CA LEU A 71 -8.69 -1.20 -11.48
C LEU A 71 -7.93 -0.37 -12.53
N PRO A 72 -8.49 -0.05 -13.73
CA PRO A 72 -7.77 0.78 -14.68
C PRO A 72 -7.41 2.17 -14.15
N ARG A 73 -8.14 2.69 -13.15
CA ARG A 73 -7.88 3.97 -12.51
C ARG A 73 -6.97 3.84 -11.30
N THR A 74 -7.25 2.92 -10.36
CA THR A 74 -6.41 2.73 -9.16
C THR A 74 -5.00 2.35 -9.59
N ASN A 75 -4.87 1.39 -10.50
CA ASN A 75 -3.57 0.91 -10.96
C ASN A 75 -2.94 1.81 -12.03
N ALA A 76 -3.50 2.98 -12.32
CA ALA A 76 -2.92 3.91 -13.29
C ALA A 76 -1.60 4.51 -12.77
N ALA A 77 -0.70 4.84 -13.69
CA ALA A 77 0.55 5.51 -13.35
C ALA A 77 0.37 6.98 -12.97
N THR A 78 -0.74 7.62 -13.38
CA THR A 78 -1.02 9.03 -13.14
C THR A 78 -2.51 9.26 -13.07
N GLY A 79 -2.93 10.36 -12.44
CA GLY A 79 -4.32 10.77 -12.31
C GLY A 79 -4.87 10.55 -10.91
N ASP A 80 -6.10 10.99 -10.68
CA ASP A 80 -6.69 10.98 -9.34
C ASP A 80 -6.95 9.57 -8.84
N GLY A 81 -6.50 9.32 -7.60
CA GLY A 81 -6.57 8.02 -6.94
C GLY A 81 -5.76 6.92 -7.62
N SER A 82 -4.75 7.29 -8.40
CA SER A 82 -3.80 6.36 -8.99
C SER A 82 -2.65 6.03 -8.03
N VAL A 83 -1.87 4.99 -8.34
CA VAL A 83 -0.68 4.59 -7.56
C VAL A 83 0.25 5.77 -7.28
N SER A 84 0.65 6.52 -8.30
CA SER A 84 1.57 7.65 -8.12
C SER A 84 0.95 8.79 -7.33
N ALA A 85 -0.36 9.04 -7.45
CA ALA A 85 -1.04 10.10 -6.70
C ALA A 85 -0.99 9.83 -5.18
N GLN A 86 -1.29 8.60 -4.75
CA GLN A 86 -1.16 8.26 -3.33
C GLN A 86 0.32 8.17 -2.91
N ALA A 87 1.21 7.65 -3.76
CA ALA A 87 2.63 7.60 -3.44
C ALA A 87 3.25 9.00 -3.24
N ASP A 88 2.83 10.00 -4.01
CA ASP A 88 3.25 11.40 -3.85
C ASP A 88 2.73 11.97 -2.52
N LEU A 89 1.45 11.72 -2.19
CA LEU A 89 0.88 12.09 -0.90
C LEU A 89 1.66 11.48 0.27
N CYS A 90 1.99 10.19 0.17
CA CYS A 90 2.72 9.47 1.21
C CYS A 90 4.17 9.96 1.30
N THR A 91 4.79 10.29 0.17
CA THR A 91 6.13 10.89 0.13
C THR A 91 6.15 12.23 0.84
N LEU A 92 5.12 13.07 0.64
CA LEU A 92 4.99 14.36 1.33
C LEU A 92 4.86 14.18 2.85
N LYS A 93 4.07 13.21 3.30
CA LYS A 93 3.84 12.94 4.72
C LYS A 93 5.09 12.39 5.43
N TRP A 94 5.74 11.40 4.82
CA TRP A 94 6.83 10.64 5.45
C TRP A 94 8.23 11.16 5.11
N GLY A 95 8.33 12.11 4.18
CA GLY A 95 9.60 12.69 3.73
C GLY A 95 10.48 11.73 2.93
N ARG A 96 9.96 10.57 2.51
CA ARG A 96 10.63 9.54 1.72
C ARG A 96 9.62 8.77 0.88
N ARG A 97 10.04 8.25 -0.27
CA ARG A 97 9.21 7.39 -1.15
C ARG A 97 8.88 6.05 -0.48
N PRO A 98 7.75 5.41 -0.86
CA PRO A 98 7.41 4.08 -0.36
C PRO A 98 8.45 3.05 -0.77
N ASN A 99 8.66 2.07 0.11
CA ASN A 99 9.51 0.92 -0.21
C ASN A 99 8.76 -0.07 -1.10
N VAL A 100 7.45 -0.20 -0.89
CA VAL A 100 6.56 -1.13 -1.59
C VAL A 100 5.22 -0.44 -1.79
N VAL A 101 4.58 -0.68 -2.94
CA VAL A 101 3.16 -0.40 -3.14
C VAL A 101 2.46 -1.74 -3.33
N LEU A 102 1.45 -2.01 -2.51
CA LEU A 102 0.62 -3.20 -2.59
C LEU A 102 -0.65 -2.85 -3.38
N VAL A 103 -0.93 -3.61 -4.43
CA VAL A 103 -2.07 -3.41 -5.32
C VAL A 103 -2.80 -4.73 -5.54
N ASP A 104 -4.07 -4.64 -5.91
CA ASP A 104 -4.83 -5.76 -6.44
C ASP A 104 -4.73 -5.81 -7.98
N PHE A 105 -4.71 -7.03 -8.54
CA PHE A 105 -4.70 -7.27 -9.99
C PHE A 105 -3.65 -6.44 -10.74
N PHE A 106 -2.38 -6.57 -10.34
CA PHE A 106 -1.25 -5.81 -10.88
C PHE A 106 -1.14 -5.85 -12.42
N GLU A 107 -1.72 -6.86 -13.07
CA GLU A 107 -1.78 -7.02 -14.52
C GLU A 107 -2.72 -6.03 -15.23
N THR A 108 -3.62 -5.38 -14.50
CA THR A 108 -4.54 -4.36 -15.02
C THR A 108 -4.04 -2.97 -14.67
N GLY A 109 -4.01 -2.06 -15.66
CA GLY A 109 -3.50 -0.70 -15.48
C GLY A 109 -2.02 -0.56 -15.84
N ASP A 110 -1.34 0.41 -15.23
CA ASP A 110 0.01 0.85 -15.57
C ASP A 110 0.97 0.80 -14.36
N VAL A 111 0.80 -0.20 -13.47
CA VAL A 111 1.55 -0.27 -12.19
C VAL A 111 3.07 -0.28 -12.38
N PHE A 112 3.57 -0.91 -13.45
CA PHE A 112 5.01 -0.94 -13.74
C PHE A 112 5.54 0.43 -14.21
N LYS A 113 4.73 1.22 -14.92
CA LYS A 113 5.09 2.60 -15.26
C LYS A 113 5.09 3.50 -14.01
N ALA A 114 4.17 3.26 -13.08
CA ALA A 114 4.20 3.91 -11.76
C ALA A 114 5.48 3.54 -10.99
N GLN A 115 5.82 2.25 -10.97
CA GLN A 115 7.06 1.74 -10.37
C GLN A 115 8.31 2.40 -10.98
N ASP A 116 8.41 2.48 -12.30
CA ASP A 116 9.53 3.13 -12.99
C ASP A 116 9.65 4.60 -12.56
N THR A 117 8.53 5.33 -12.55
CA THR A 117 8.47 6.73 -12.09
C THR A 117 8.94 6.88 -10.64
N LEU A 118 8.49 6.00 -9.74
CA LEU A 118 8.90 5.98 -8.33
C LEU A 118 10.38 5.61 -8.13
N ASN A 119 11.00 4.95 -9.10
CA ASN A 119 12.43 4.65 -9.10
C ASN A 119 13.26 5.65 -9.93
N GLY A 120 12.63 6.64 -10.57
CA GLY A 120 13.29 7.66 -11.38
C GLY A 120 13.79 7.16 -12.73
N LEU A 121 13.09 6.19 -13.33
CA LEU A 121 13.35 5.60 -14.64
C LEU A 121 12.44 6.18 -15.73
#